data_AF-A0A2G4REY8-F1
#
_entry.id   AF-A0A2G4REY8-F1
#
_cell.length_a   1.000
_cell.length_b   1.000
_cell.length_c   1.000
_cell.angle_alpha   90.00
_cell.angle_beta   90.00
_cell.angle_gamma   90.00
#
_symmetry.space_group_name_H-M   'P 1'
#
loop_
_entity.id
_entity.type
_entity.pdbx_description
1 polymer ?
#
loop_
_entity_poly.entity_id
_entity_poly.type
_entity_poly.pdbx_seq_one_letter_code
_entity_poly.pdbx_strand_id
1 'polypeptide(L)' 'MMDVMPRGMPISVAAHYVGLKETAFRNTVAKEVKPVYLTPRRPVWLRDQLDRWIDTRAGIASGPAQDDDLMNAITNN' A
#
# COMPACT_ATOMS: atom_id res chain seq x y z
N MET A 1 -26.12 -1.96 2.37
CA MET A 1 -25.57 -1.40 1.11
C MET A 1 -24.13 -1.87 1.05
N MET A 2 -23.74 -2.69 0.07
CA MET A 2 -22.34 -3.11 -0.05
C MET A 2 -21.52 -1.89 -0.50
N ASP A 3 -20.72 -1.34 0.40
CA ASP A 3 -19.83 -0.22 0.10
C ASP A 3 -18.70 -0.75 -0.80
N VAL A 4 -18.80 -0.48 -2.11
CA VAL A 4 -17.77 -0.89 -3.06
C VAL A 4 -16.60 0.07 -2.91
N MET A 5 -15.62 -0.33 -2.10
CA MET A 5 -14.38 0.42 -1.95
C MET A 5 -13.60 0.44 -3.28
N PRO A 6 -13.37 1.60 -3.91
CA PRO A 6 -12.65 1.67 -5.17
C PRO A 6 -11.17 1.30 -4.98
N ARG A 7 -10.59 0.62 -5.98
CA ARG A 7 -9.17 0.22 -5.94
C ARG A 7 -8.22 1.41 -6.02
N GLY A 8 -8.59 2.44 -6.79
CA GLY A 8 -7.85 3.70 -6.91
C GLY A 8 -8.57 4.81 -6.18
N MET A 9 -7.90 5.43 -5.21
CA MET A 9 -8.45 6.49 -4.38
C MET A 9 -7.85 7.85 -4.75
N PRO A 10 -8.66 8.91 -4.93
CA PRO A 10 -8.14 10.27 -5.00
C PRO A 10 -7.56 10.66 -3.63
N ILE A 11 -6.76 11.73 -3.61
CA ILE A 11 -6.00 12.12 -2.42
C ILE A 11 -6.85 12.29 -1.15
N SER A 12 -8.06 12.82 -1.28
CA SER A 12 -8.96 13.04 -0.14
C SER A 12 -9.37 11.72 0.52
N VAL A 13 -9.75 10.74 -0.30
CA VAL A 13 -10.15 9.40 0.16
C VAL A 13 -8.93 8.62 0.65
N ALA A 14 -7.80 8.70 -0.05
CA ALA A 14 -6.57 8.05 0.37
C ALA A 14 -6.06 8.56 1.72
N ALA A 15 -6.14 9.88 1.95
CA ALA A 15 -5.77 10.50 3.23
C ALA A 15 -6.72 10.05 4.34
N HIS A 16 -8.04 10.04 4.09
CA HIS A 16 -9.02 9.53 5.05
C HIS A 16 -8.80 8.05 5.38
N TYR A 17 -8.49 7.23 4.37
CA TYR A 17 -8.23 5.80 4.51
C TYR A 17 -7.09 5.50 5.49
N VAL A 18 -5.99 6.25 5.41
CA VAL A 18 -4.85 6.11 6.33
C VAL A 18 -4.99 6.92 7.62
N GLY A 19 -6.13 7.58 7.85
CA GLY A 19 -6.39 8.38 9.05
C GLY A 19 -5.64 9.73 9.12
N LEU A 20 -5.26 10.32 7.98
CA LEU A 20 -4.50 11.57 7.91
C LEU A 20 -5.27 12.71 7.22
N LYS A 21 -4.86 13.95 7.49
CA LYS A 21 -5.24 15.12 6.67
C LYS A 21 -4.51 15.09 5.33
N GLU A 22 -5.12 15.63 4.27
CA GLU A 22 -4.50 15.67 2.93
C GLU A 22 -3.10 16.30 2.92
N THR A 23 -2.88 17.37 3.69
CA THR A 23 -1.58 18.03 3.78
C THR A 23 -0.52 17.14 4.42
N ALA A 24 -0.88 16.43 5.49
CA ALA A 24 -0.01 15.45 6.13
C ALA A 24 0.30 14.30 5.18
N PHE A 25 -0.73 13.77 4.50
CA PHE A 25 -0.60 12.72 3.50
C PHE A 25 0.37 13.11 2.36
N ARG A 26 0.28 14.33 1.82
CA ARG A 26 1.23 14.84 0.81
C ARG A 26 2.67 14.87 1.31
N ASN A 27 2.85 15.20 2.58
CA ASN A 27 4.17 15.38 3.17
C ASN A 27 4.84 14.09 3.65
N THR A 28 4.06 13.01 3.82
CA THR A 28 4.52 11.70 4.30
C THR A 28 4.25 10.62 3.25
N VAL A 29 3.03 10.09 3.20
CA VAL A 29 2.64 8.92 2.39
C VAL A 29 2.92 9.15 0.91
N ALA A 30 2.58 10.32 0.35
CA ALA A 30 2.76 10.58 -1.07
C ALA A 30 4.23 10.66 -1.53
N LYS A 31 5.19 10.77 -0.59
CA LYS A 31 6.63 10.69 -0.89
C LYS A 31 7.12 9.25 -1.01
N GLU A 32 6.51 8.34 -0.26
CA GLU A 32 6.88 6.92 -0.19
C GLU A 32 6.06 6.08 -1.18
N VAL A 33 4.75 6.38 -1.31
CA VAL A 33 3.80 5.70 -2.19
C VAL A 33 3.53 6.56 -3.43
N LYS A 34 4.08 6.12 -4.57
CA LYS A 34 3.94 6.82 -5.85
C LYS A 34 2.49 6.75 -6.37
N PRO A 35 1.90 7.89 -6.79
CA PRO A 35 0.57 7.88 -7.38
C PRO A 35 0.55 7.25 -8.77
N VAL A 36 -0.57 6.63 -9.12
CA VAL A 36 -0.91 6.18 -10.47
C VAL A 36 -1.74 7.27 -11.15
N TYR A 37 -1.42 7.57 -12.41
CA TYR A 37 -2.16 8.57 -13.18
C TYR A 37 -3.12 7.87 -14.15
N LEU A 38 -4.40 7.83 -13.80
CA LEU A 38 -5.44 7.31 -14.71
C LEU A 38 -5.75 8.31 -15.84
N THR A 39 -5.54 9.60 -15.58
CA THR A 39 -5.55 10.68 -16.56
C THR A 39 -4.43 11.67 -16.20
N PRO A 40 -3.96 12.52 -17.15
CA PRO A 40 -2.78 13.39 -16.93
C PRO A 40 -2.84 14.31 -15.71
N ARG A 41 -4.04 14.59 -15.16
CA ARG A 41 -4.24 15.53 -14.05
C ARG A 41 -4.89 14.91 -12.81
N ARG A 42 -5.09 13.59 -12.78
CA ARG A 42 -5.75 12.91 -11.66
C ARG A 42 -4.85 11.79 -11.11
N PRO A 43 -3.97 12.12 -10.14
CA PRO A 43 -3.26 11.10 -9.39
C PRO A 43 -4.25 10.34 -8.50
N VAL A 44 -4.14 9.01 -8.51
CA VAL A 44 -4.84 8.11 -7.60
C VAL A 44 -3.83 7.23 -6.87
N TRP A 45 -4.14 6.88 -5.63
CA TRP A 45 -3.38 5.94 -4.82
C TRP A 45 -4.09 4.61 -4.80
N LEU A 46 -3.35 3.54 -5.05
CA LEU A 46 -3.90 2.19 -5.03
C LEU A 46 -4.03 1.72 -3.58
N ARG A 47 -5.18 1.12 -3.25
CA ARG A 47 -5.43 0.54 -1.92
C ARG A 47 -4.30 -0.40 -1.49
N ASP A 48 -3.94 -1.35 -2.35
CA ASP A 48 -2.93 -2.36 -2.05
C ASP A 48 -1.55 -1.75 -1.67
N GLN A 49 -1.22 -0.57 -2.21
CA GLN A 49 0.03 0.12 -1.87
C GLN A 49 -0.07 0.86 -0.53
N LEU A 50 -1.25 1.43 -0.23
CA LEU A 50 -1.51 2.05 1.07
C LEU A 50 -1.52 0.99 2.18
N ASP A 51 -2.10 -0.18 1.93
CA ASP A 51 -2.13 -1.32 2.86
C ASP A 51 -0.72 -1.76 3.20
N ARG A 52 0.11 -2.02 2.17
CA ARG A 52 1.53 -2.38 2.36
C ARG A 52 2.30 -1.31 3.13
N TRP A 53 2.00 -0.03 2.90
CA TRP A 53 2.62 1.07 3.63
C TRP A 53 2.24 1.04 5.11
N ILE A 54 0.97 0.80 5.43
CA ILE A 54 0.48 0.64 6.81
C ILE A 54 1.14 -0.58 7.46
N ASP A 55 1.17 -1.73 6.78
CA ASP A 55 1.77 -2.97 7.29
C ASP A 55 3.26 -2.79 7.60
N THR A 56 3.97 -2.06 6.74
CA THR A 56 5.38 -1.70 6.96
C THR A 56 5.54 -0.82 8.19
N ARG A 57 4.66 0.17 8.40
CA ARG A 57 4.68 1.04 9.58
C ARG A 57 4.29 0.31 10.87
N ALA A 58 3.41 -0.67 10.77
CA ALA A 58 2.99 -1.51 11.89
C ALA A 58 4.05 -2.57 12.27
N GLY A 59 5.13 -2.71 11.48
CA GLY A 59 6.11 -3.78 11.66
C GLY A 59 5.56 -5.17 11.32
N ILE A 60 4.42 -5.22 10.63
CA ILE A 60 3.75 -6.45 10.16
C ILE A 60 4.36 -6.91 8.85
N ALA A 61 4.99 -6.01 8.09
CA ALA A 61 5.65 -6.31 6.82
C ALA A 61 6.61 -7.50 7.00
N SER A 62 6.05 -8.65 6.67
CA SER A 62 6.74 -9.90 6.50
C SER A 62 7.67 -9.65 5.32
N GLY A 63 8.97 -9.78 5.56
CA GLY A 63 9.86 -10.15 4.48
C GLY A 63 9.33 -11.41 3.78
N PRO A 64 9.83 -11.77 2.60
CA PRO A 64 9.53 -13.06 2.01
C PRO A 64 10.04 -14.17 2.97
N ALA A 65 9.21 -14.55 3.93
CA ALA A 65 9.48 -15.58 4.92
C ALA A 65 8.58 -16.77 4.60
N GLN A 66 8.82 -17.37 3.42
CA GLN A 66 8.41 -18.72 3.03
C GLN A 66 8.76 -18.94 1.55
N ASP A 67 10.06 -18.97 1.23
CA ASP A 67 10.55 -19.63 0.00
C ASP A 67 11.92 -20.27 0.26
N ASP A 68 12.73 -19.68 1.15
CA ASP A 68 14.03 -20.25 1.56
C ASP A 68 13.92 -21.57 2.34
N ASP A 69 12.80 -21.83 3.03
CA ASP A 69 12.58 -23.11 3.75
C ASP A 69 12.23 -24.28 2.81
N LEU A 70 11.73 -24.01 1.59
CA LEU A 70 11.44 -25.05 0.61
C LEU A 70 12.69 -25.45 -0.18
N MET A 71 13.63 -24.53 -0.41
CA MET A 71 14.89 -24.81 -1.12
C MET A 71 15.84 -25.69 -0.28
N ASN A 72 15.91 -25.49 1.04
CA ASN A 72 16.81 -26.27 1.91
C ASN A 72 16.31 -27.70 2.20
N ALA A 73 15.00 -27.96 2.07
CA ALA A 73 14.43 -29.29 2.30
C ALA A 73 14.69 -30.29 1.15
N ILE A 74 15.01 -29.81 -0.05
CA ILE A 74 15.19 -30.66 -1.25
C ILE A 74 16.66 -31.09 -1.41
N THR A 75 17.63 -30.36 -0.86
CA THR A 75 19.06 -30.64 -1.05
C THR A 75 19.62 -31.72 -0.11
N ASN A 76 18.91 -32.11 0.96
CA ASN A 76 19.39 -33.08 1.94
C ASN A 76 18.61 -34.42 1.90
N ASN A 77 18.52 -35.06 0.73
CA ASN A 77 18.17 -36.48 0.63
C ASN A 77 18.96 -37.19 -0.46
#